data_AF-A0ABC9XY25-F1
#
_entry.id   AF-A0ABC9XY25-F1
#
_cell.length_a   1.000
_cell.length_b   1.000
_cell.length_c   1.000
_cell.angle_alpha   90.00
_cell.angle_beta   90.00
_cell.angle_gamma   90.00
#
_symmetry.space_group_name_H-M   'P 1'
#
loop_
_entity.id
_entity.type
_entity.pdbx_description
1 polymer ?
#
loop_
_entity_poly.entity_id
_entity_poly.type
_entity_poly.pdbx_seq_one_letter_code
_entity_poly.pdbx_strand_id
1 'polypeptide(L)'
;MLQDSSKEEQIPEVVDNAVTPLVWASEVPGRSKLAEPVKVTLKPGAAKPVRQKQYPIKWEARKGLEELITKFLEYGLLVECESEYNTPILPVKKSGGKEYQLVQDLRAVNQIVQDICPVVAKPYTLLTSLKEEHKWFTVLDLKDAFFCIPLDTESQSIFAFEWESPATG
;
A
#
# COMPACT_ATOMS: atom_id res chain seq x y z
N MET A 1 -19.47 28.27 2.32
CA MET A 1 -18.32 29.16 2.56
C MET A 1 -17.08 28.33 2.31
N LEU A 2 -16.33 28.68 1.26
CA LEU A 2 -15.02 28.15 0.93
C LEU A 2 -13.98 28.95 1.72
N GLN A 3 -13.15 28.26 2.48
CA GLN A 3 -11.79 28.58 2.95
C GLN A 3 -11.36 27.32 3.73
N ASP A 4 -10.16 26.79 3.62
CA ASP A 4 -8.91 27.39 3.24
C ASP A 4 -7.99 26.31 2.66
N SER A 5 -7.06 26.71 1.80
CA SER A 5 -5.95 25.87 1.35
C SER A 5 -5.29 25.19 2.55
N SER A 6 -5.16 23.86 2.49
CA SER A 6 -4.40 23.05 3.44
C SER A 6 -2.95 23.52 3.48
N LYS A 7 -2.66 24.52 4.31
CA LYS A 7 -1.29 24.79 4.73
C LYS A 7 -0.88 23.57 5.54
N GLU A 8 0.17 22.88 5.09
CA GLU A 8 0.84 21.89 5.93
C GLU A 8 1.31 22.62 7.19
N GLU A 9 0.60 22.42 8.30
CA GLU A 9 1.04 22.90 9.60
C GLU A 9 2.33 22.18 9.95
N GLN A 10 3.43 22.94 9.95
CA GLN A 10 4.73 22.40 10.34
C GLN A 10 4.71 22.03 11.82
N ILE A 11 5.20 20.83 12.13
CA ILE A 11 5.31 20.34 13.50
C ILE A 11 6.14 21.35 14.31
N PRO A 12 5.65 21.85 15.46
CA PRO A 12 6.43 22.76 16.28
C PRO A 12 7.78 22.16 16.65
N GLU A 13 8.85 22.94 16.54
CA GLU A 13 10.24 22.49 16.76
C GLU A 13 10.45 21.85 18.14
N VAL A 14 9.71 22.30 19.15
CA VAL A 14 9.72 21.72 20.51
C VAL A 14 9.19 20.28 20.52
N VAL A 15 8.17 19.98 19.72
CA VAL A 15 7.60 18.64 19.59
C VAL A 15 8.56 17.77 18.78
N ASP A 16 9.11 18.30 17.69
CA ASP A 16 10.02 17.55 16.84
C ASP A 16 11.30 17.14 17.58
N ASN A 17 11.89 18.06 18.36
CA ASN A 17 13.08 17.78 19.18
C ASN A 17 12.80 16.84 20.38
N ALA A 18 11.54 16.71 20.80
CA ALA A 18 11.15 15.83 21.90
C ALA A 18 10.88 14.38 21.44
N VAL A 19 10.72 14.16 20.14
CA VAL A 19 10.36 12.88 19.54
C VAL A 19 11.63 12.21 18.99
N THR A 20 11.75 10.89 19.12
CA THR A 20 12.91 10.17 18.59
C THR A 20 12.88 10.24 17.06
N PRO A 21 13.94 10.73 16.37
CA PRO A 21 13.92 10.91 14.91
C PRO A 21 13.58 9.63 14.12
N LEU A 22 13.80 8.46 14.71
CA LEU A 22 13.51 7.14 14.14
C LEU A 22 12.01 6.84 13.96
N VAL A 23 11.11 7.62 14.58
CA VAL A 23 9.66 7.35 14.50
C VAL A 23 8.98 8.06 13.33
N TRP A 24 9.64 9.08 12.75
CA TRP A 24 9.13 9.75 11.57
C TRP A 24 9.41 8.95 10.31
N ALA A 25 8.47 8.98 9.37
CA ALA A 25 8.57 8.18 8.17
C ALA A 25 9.75 8.63 7.30
N SER A 26 10.48 7.66 6.76
CA SER A 26 11.58 7.90 5.83
C SER A 26 11.15 7.63 4.38
N GLU A 27 12.11 7.67 3.45
CA GLU A 27 11.91 7.20 2.08
C GLU A 27 11.67 5.69 2.02
N VAL A 28 12.31 4.93 2.91
CA VAL A 28 12.12 3.47 3.01
C VAL A 28 10.95 3.19 3.95
N PRO A 29 9.96 2.37 3.54
CA PRO A 29 8.89 1.96 4.44
C PRO A 29 9.42 1.24 5.68
N GLY A 30 8.75 1.47 6.81
CA GLY A 30 9.05 0.74 8.04
C GLY A 30 8.81 -0.77 7.89
N ARG A 31 9.31 -1.57 8.84
CA ARG A 31 8.99 -2.99 8.96
C ARG A 31 8.63 -3.30 10.41
N SER A 32 7.46 -3.89 10.62
CA SER A 32 7.05 -4.31 11.96
C SER A 32 7.89 -5.50 12.40
N LYS A 33 8.57 -5.37 13.54
CA LYS A 33 9.38 -6.45 14.12
C LYS A 33 8.54 -7.54 14.81
N LEU A 34 7.27 -7.24 15.11
CA LEU A 34 6.38 -8.10 15.87
C LEU A 34 5.26 -8.70 15.02
N ALA A 35 5.04 -8.19 13.81
CA ALA A 35 4.02 -8.74 12.93
C ALA A 35 4.50 -10.06 12.34
N GLU A 36 3.68 -11.10 12.50
CA GLU A 36 3.87 -12.35 11.77
C GLU A 36 3.49 -12.16 10.30
N PRO A 37 4.15 -12.85 9.36
CA PRO A 37 3.78 -12.81 7.95
C PRO A 37 2.32 -13.20 7.73
N VAL A 38 1.60 -12.37 6.97
CA VAL A 38 0.18 -12.61 6.68
C VAL A 38 0.07 -13.75 5.67
N LYS A 39 -0.61 -14.83 6.07
CA LYS A 39 -0.96 -15.93 5.17
C LYS A 39 -2.34 -15.73 4.56
N VAL A 40 -2.42 -15.71 3.24
CA VAL A 40 -3.67 -15.55 2.49
C VAL A 40 -4.24 -16.92 2.14
N THR A 41 -5.44 -17.18 2.64
CA THR A 41 -6.13 -18.46 2.39
C THR A 41 -7.14 -18.30 1.26
N LEU A 42 -7.18 -19.27 0.34
CA LEU A 42 -8.15 -19.30 -0.76
C LEU A 42 -9.43 -20.04 -0.37
N LYS A 43 -10.55 -19.68 -1.00
CA LYS A 43 -11.85 -20.33 -0.80
C LYS A 43 -11.79 -21.80 -1.24
N PRO A 44 -12.49 -22.71 -0.54
CA PRO A 44 -12.62 -24.10 -0.97
C PRO A 44 -13.17 -24.18 -2.40
N GLY A 45 -12.46 -24.87 -3.29
CA GLY A 45 -12.85 -25.01 -4.70
C GLY A 45 -12.27 -23.96 -5.65
N ALA A 46 -11.46 -23.02 -5.18
CA ALA A 46 -10.62 -22.16 -6.02
C ALA A 46 -9.46 -22.98 -6.65
N ALA A 47 -9.79 -23.91 -7.53
CA ALA A 47 -8.83 -24.89 -8.07
C ALA A 47 -7.91 -24.33 -9.16
N LYS A 48 -8.19 -23.13 -9.70
CA LYS A 48 -7.41 -22.53 -10.78
C LYS A 48 -6.85 -21.17 -10.36
N PRO A 49 -5.53 -20.96 -10.56
CA PRO A 49 -4.93 -19.65 -10.41
C PRO A 49 -5.61 -18.59 -11.27
N VAL A 50 -5.74 -17.37 -10.73
CA VAL A 50 -6.25 -16.22 -11.47
C VAL A 50 -5.15 -15.72 -12.40
N ARG A 51 -5.32 -15.88 -13.71
CA ARG A 51 -4.41 -15.36 -14.71
C ARG A 51 -5.12 -14.40 -15.66
N GLN A 52 -5.04 -13.12 -15.35
CA GLN A 52 -5.55 -12.03 -16.18
C GLN A 52 -4.42 -11.42 -17.01
N LYS A 53 -4.66 -11.13 -18.29
CA LYS A 53 -3.64 -10.51 -19.15
C LYS A 53 -3.42 -9.05 -18.75
N GLN A 54 -2.17 -8.58 -18.79
CA GLN A 54 -1.87 -7.16 -18.61
C GLN A 54 -2.60 -6.30 -19.66
N TYR A 55 -3.29 -5.25 -19.20
CA TYR A 55 -3.90 -4.27 -20.09
C TYR A 55 -2.82 -3.48 -20.84
N PRO A 56 -3.08 -3.03 -22.08
CA PRO A 56 -2.14 -2.18 -22.80
C PRO A 56 -1.80 -0.92 -22.00
N ILE A 57 -0.53 -0.73 -21.70
CA ILE A 57 -0.03 0.45 -21.00
C ILE A 57 0.64 1.38 -22.01
N LYS A 58 0.28 2.67 -21.99
CA LYS A 58 0.93 3.68 -22.82
C LYS A 58 2.40 3.85 -22.41
N TRP A 59 3.28 4.07 -23.39
CA TRP A 59 4.71 4.29 -23.18
C TRP A 59 5.02 5.34 -22.11
N GLU A 60 4.38 6.51 -22.17
CA GLU A 60 4.57 7.58 -21.18
C GLU A 60 4.28 7.15 -19.75
N ALA A 61 3.26 6.31 -19.58
CA ALA A 61 2.86 5.81 -18.28
C ALA A 61 3.83 4.73 -17.77
N ARG A 62 4.34 3.87 -18.66
CA ARG A 62 5.42 2.92 -18.31
C ARG A 62 6.66 3.67 -17.82
N LYS A 63 7.10 4.68 -18.55
CA LYS A 63 8.24 5.53 -18.15
C LYS A 63 8.01 6.21 -16.80
N GLY A 64 6.77 6.66 -16.53
CA GLY A 64 6.41 7.26 -15.26
C GLY A 64 6.34 6.28 -14.08
N LEU A 65 6.18 4.99 -14.34
CA LEU A 65 6.20 3.94 -13.32
C LEU A 65 7.59 3.33 -13.09
N GLU A 66 8.51 3.44 -14.06
CA GLU A 66 9.84 2.81 -13.97
C GLU A 66 10.58 3.17 -12.68
N GLU A 67 10.68 4.47 -12.35
CA GLU A 67 11.36 4.90 -11.13
C GLU A 67 10.68 4.34 -9.86
N LEU A 68 9.36 4.19 -9.87
CA LEU A 68 8.61 3.64 -8.75
C LEU A 68 8.86 2.13 -8.59
N ILE A 69 8.82 1.38 -9.69
CA ILE A 69 9.10 -0.07 -9.69
C ILE A 69 10.53 -0.34 -9.24
N THR A 70 11.51 0.42 -9.76
CA THR A 70 12.92 0.30 -9.34
C THR A 70 13.09 0.54 -7.84
N LYS A 71 12.48 1.61 -7.29
CA LYS A 71 12.51 1.86 -5.84
C LYS A 71 11.87 0.72 -5.05
N PHE A 72 10.75 0.18 -5.52
CA PHE A 72 10.08 -0.94 -4.84
C PHE A 72 10.94 -2.21 -4.86
N LEU A 73 11.69 -2.47 -5.93
CA LEU A 73 12.67 -3.56 -5.99
C LEU A 73 13.85 -3.31 -5.03
N GLU A 74 14.41 -2.10 -5.02
CA GLU A 74 15.50 -1.73 -4.11
C GLU A 74 15.11 -1.86 -2.63
N TYR A 75 13.87 -1.49 -2.28
CA TYR A 75 13.34 -1.62 -0.92
C TYR A 75 12.90 -3.05 -0.57
N GLY A 76 12.89 -3.96 -1.55
CA GLY A 76 12.41 -5.34 -1.42
C GLY A 76 10.91 -5.44 -1.15
N LEU A 77 10.13 -4.46 -1.62
CA LEU A 77 8.65 -4.50 -1.64
C LEU A 77 8.13 -5.28 -2.84
N LEU A 78 8.87 -5.26 -3.94
CA LEU A 78 8.69 -6.12 -5.10
C LEU A 78 9.86 -7.08 -5.21
N VAL A 79 9.59 -8.27 -5.74
CA VAL A 79 10.58 -9.30 -6.04
C VAL A 79 10.20 -9.93 -7.38
N GLU A 80 11.19 -10.20 -8.22
CA GLU A 80 10.98 -10.96 -9.45
C GLU A 80 10.55 -12.39 -9.12
N CYS A 81 9.51 -12.88 -9.79
CA CYS A 81 9.01 -14.24 -9.58
C CYS A 81 8.43 -14.82 -10.87
N GLU A 82 8.41 -16.15 -10.94
CA GLU A 82 7.57 -16.89 -11.87
C GLU A 82 6.30 -17.32 -11.13
N SER A 83 5.13 -16.93 -11.63
CA SER A 83 3.84 -17.21 -10.98
C SER A 83 2.82 -17.74 -11.98
N GLU A 84 1.97 -18.65 -11.51
CA GLU A 84 0.77 -19.08 -12.25
C GLU A 84 -0.35 -18.04 -12.17
N TYR A 85 -0.26 -17.11 -11.21
CA TYR A 85 -1.18 -15.99 -11.06
C TYR A 85 -0.67 -14.79 -11.84
N ASN A 86 -1.60 -13.97 -12.33
CA ASN A 86 -1.29 -12.66 -12.86
C ASN A 86 -2.50 -11.75 -12.72
N THR A 87 -2.28 -10.52 -12.25
CA THR A 87 -3.30 -9.46 -12.23
C THR A 87 -2.74 -8.21 -12.92
N PRO A 88 -3.58 -7.47 -13.66
CA PRO A 88 -3.08 -6.34 -14.42
C PRO A 88 -2.83 -5.14 -13.49
N ILE A 89 -1.79 -4.37 -13.82
CA ILE A 89 -1.53 -3.06 -13.23
C ILE A 89 -2.11 -1.94 -14.09
N LEU A 90 -2.45 -0.85 -13.42
CA LEU A 90 -3.08 0.35 -13.94
C LEU A 90 -2.23 1.55 -13.49
N PRO A 91 -1.54 2.24 -14.40
CA PRO A 91 -0.93 3.51 -14.07
C PRO A 91 -2.01 4.59 -13.92
N VAL A 92 -2.08 5.20 -12.74
CA VAL A 92 -3.01 6.29 -12.45
C VAL A 92 -2.23 7.58 -12.25
N LYS A 93 -2.58 8.65 -12.96
CA LYS A 93 -1.95 9.96 -12.74
C LYS A 93 -2.42 10.54 -11.41
N LYS A 94 -1.47 11.02 -10.60
CA LYS A 94 -1.82 11.80 -9.40
C LYS A 94 -2.52 13.10 -9.80
N SER A 95 -3.49 13.53 -9.00
CA SER A 95 -4.19 14.81 -9.22
C SER A 95 -3.21 15.97 -9.21
N GLY A 96 -3.24 16.80 -10.25
CA GLY A 96 -2.44 18.03 -10.32
C GLY A 96 -0.95 17.85 -10.68
N GLY A 97 -0.49 16.63 -10.98
CA GLY A 97 0.91 16.33 -11.24
C GLY A 97 1.19 15.57 -12.55
N LYS A 98 2.48 15.36 -12.82
CA LYS A 98 2.96 14.47 -13.90
C LYS A 98 3.31 13.05 -13.41
N GLU A 99 3.26 12.84 -12.10
CA GLU A 99 3.58 11.57 -11.45
C GLU A 99 2.49 10.52 -11.68
N TYR A 100 2.92 9.27 -11.79
CA TYR A 100 2.05 8.11 -11.87
C TYR A 100 2.11 7.30 -10.58
N GLN A 101 1.00 6.67 -10.24
CA GLN A 101 0.89 5.67 -9.19
C GLN A 101 0.61 4.31 -9.83
N LEU A 102 1.22 3.28 -9.26
CA LEU A 102 0.92 1.90 -9.59
C LEU A 102 -0.35 1.48 -8.83
N VAL A 103 -1.38 1.05 -9.56
CA VAL A 103 -2.58 0.45 -8.97
C VAL A 103 -2.75 -0.94 -9.55
N GLN A 104 -2.83 -1.96 -8.70
CA GLN A 104 -3.07 -3.34 -9.13
C GLN A 104 -4.55 -3.68 -9.06
N ASP A 105 -5.10 -4.27 -10.12
CA ASP A 105 -6.50 -4.70 -10.15
C ASP A 105 -6.65 -6.08 -9.49
N LEU A 106 -6.85 -6.09 -8.17
CA LEU A 106 -6.97 -7.30 -7.38
C LEU A 106 -8.40 -7.86 -7.29
N ARG A 107 -9.35 -7.38 -8.11
CA ARG A 107 -10.76 -7.79 -8.01
C ARG A 107 -10.94 -9.30 -8.19
N ALA A 108 -10.24 -9.90 -9.14
CA ALA A 108 -10.34 -11.34 -9.40
C ALA A 108 -9.71 -12.17 -8.28
N VAL A 109 -8.59 -11.70 -7.70
CA VAL A 109 -7.97 -12.32 -6.51
C VAL A 109 -8.93 -12.24 -5.32
N ASN A 110 -9.50 -11.07 -5.05
CA ASN A 110 -10.42 -10.87 -3.93
C ASN A 110 -11.68 -11.77 -3.99
N GLN A 111 -12.08 -12.23 -5.18
CA GLN A 111 -13.21 -13.16 -5.32
C GLN A 111 -12.87 -14.58 -4.85
N ILE A 112 -11.61 -15.01 -4.99
CA ILE A 112 -11.14 -16.36 -4.65
C ILE A 112 -10.50 -16.44 -3.27
N VAL A 113 -10.09 -15.31 -2.69
CA VAL A 113 -9.57 -15.24 -1.31
C VAL A 113 -10.70 -15.46 -0.31
N GLN A 114 -10.44 -16.20 0.77
CA GLN A 114 -11.39 -16.46 1.83
C GLN A 114 -11.75 -15.16 2.57
N ASP A 115 -13.05 -14.95 2.78
CA ASP A 115 -13.54 -13.78 3.50
C ASP A 115 -13.19 -13.89 4.99
N ILE A 116 -12.75 -12.77 5.57
CA ILE A 116 -12.49 -12.63 7.01
C ILE A 116 -13.54 -11.72 7.65
N CYS A 117 -13.78 -11.91 8.96
CA CYS A 117 -14.67 -11.04 9.69
C CYS A 117 -14.05 -9.63 9.82
N PRO A 118 -14.72 -8.56 9.37
CA PRO A 118 -14.20 -7.21 9.52
C PRO A 118 -14.24 -6.78 11.00
N VAL A 119 -13.08 -6.70 11.63
CA VAL A 119 -12.94 -6.28 13.04
C VAL A 119 -12.71 -4.78 13.21
N VAL A 120 -12.68 -4.01 12.11
CA VAL A 120 -12.46 -2.56 12.14
C VAL A 120 -13.72 -1.85 12.64
N ALA A 121 -13.63 -1.22 13.81
CA ALA A 121 -14.73 -0.46 14.38
C ALA A 121 -15.04 0.80 13.56
N LYS A 122 -16.32 1.20 13.52
CA LYS A 122 -16.73 2.45 12.86
C LYS A 122 -16.12 3.65 13.59
N PRO A 123 -15.68 4.72 12.87
CA PRO A 123 -15.07 5.89 13.50
C PRO A 123 -15.93 6.50 14.62
N TYR A 124 -17.24 6.61 14.41
CA TYR A 124 -18.16 7.13 15.44
C TYR A 124 -18.13 6.29 16.73
N THR A 125 -18.14 4.96 16.60
CA THR A 125 -18.05 4.06 17.76
C THR A 125 -16.72 4.24 18.49
N LEU A 126 -15.60 4.39 17.77
CA LEU A 126 -14.31 4.67 18.39
C LEU A 126 -14.32 6.00 19.14
N LEU A 127 -14.90 7.05 18.56
CA LEU A 127 -14.99 8.38 19.18
C LEU A 127 -15.87 8.39 20.44
N THR A 128 -16.89 7.53 20.55
CA THR A 128 -17.70 7.42 21.78
C THR A 128 -16.94 6.93 23.01
N SER A 129 -15.75 6.33 22.82
CA SER A 129 -14.89 5.92 23.94
C SER A 129 -14.11 7.09 24.57
N LEU A 130 -14.11 8.27 23.93
CA LEU A 130 -13.44 9.46 24.45
C LEU A 130 -14.20 10.04 25.63
N LYS A 131 -13.53 10.12 26.79
CA LYS A 131 -14.05 10.76 28.00
C LYS A 131 -13.84 12.28 27.93
N GLU A 132 -14.76 13.03 28.51
CA GLU A 132 -14.69 14.51 28.61
C GLU A 132 -13.46 15.02 29.38
N GLU A 133 -12.86 14.16 30.21
CA GLU A 133 -11.65 14.45 30.99
C GLU A 133 -10.41 14.61 30.09
N HIS A 134 -10.37 13.97 28.91
CA HIS A 134 -9.27 14.07 27.96
C HIS A 134 -9.47 15.28 27.04
N LYS A 135 -8.67 16.32 27.25
CA LYS A 135 -8.80 17.61 26.53
C LYS A 135 -7.71 17.89 25.50
N TRP A 136 -6.63 17.11 25.53
CA TRP A 136 -5.46 17.28 24.67
C TRP A 136 -5.30 16.05 23.79
N PHE A 137 -5.16 16.25 22.49
CA PHE A 137 -5.11 15.17 21.51
C PHE A 137 -3.90 15.34 20.60
N THR A 138 -3.30 14.22 20.25
CA THR A 138 -2.30 14.12 19.19
C THR A 138 -2.81 13.10 18.18
N VAL A 139 -2.80 13.46 16.90
CA VAL A 139 -3.21 12.57 15.81
C VAL A 139 -1.96 12.19 15.04
N LEU A 140 -1.76 10.89 14.82
CA LEU A 140 -0.68 10.35 14.03
C LEU A 140 -1.29 9.55 12.89
N ASP A 141 -0.75 9.72 11.69
CA ASP A 141 -1.07 8.89 10.53
C ASP A 141 0.17 8.10 10.11
N LEU A 142 -0.01 6.81 9.85
CA LEU A 142 1.09 5.91 9.51
C LEU A 142 1.29 5.89 8.00
N LYS A 143 2.44 6.42 7.54
CA LYS A 143 2.84 6.32 6.12
C LYS A 143 3.13 4.86 5.76
N ASP A 144 2.64 4.43 4.59
CA ASP A 144 2.91 3.12 4.00
C ASP A 144 2.58 1.91 4.91
N ALA A 145 1.57 2.05 5.77
CA ALA A 145 1.27 1.10 6.84
C ALA A 145 1.14 -0.37 6.39
N PHE A 146 0.59 -0.64 5.20
CA PHE A 146 0.47 -1.99 4.67
C PHE A 146 1.83 -2.63 4.33
N PHE A 147 2.80 -1.84 3.85
CA PHE A 147 4.15 -2.34 3.54
C PHE A 147 4.96 -2.67 4.80
N CYS A 148 4.53 -2.17 5.96
CA CYS A 148 5.14 -2.52 7.25
C CYS A 148 4.83 -3.94 7.71
N ILE A 149 3.84 -4.62 7.11
CA ILE A 149 3.42 -5.96 7.48
C ILE A 149 3.91 -6.96 6.42
N PRO A 150 4.74 -7.95 6.79
CA PRO A 150 5.24 -8.91 5.81
C PRO A 150 4.14 -9.84 5.31
N LEU A 151 4.27 -10.29 4.06
CA LEU A 151 3.42 -11.31 3.45
C LEU A 151 4.13 -12.67 3.49
N ASP A 152 3.40 -13.72 3.85
CA ASP A 152 3.92 -15.09 3.85
C ASP A 152 4.41 -15.50 2.45
N THR A 153 5.54 -16.20 2.38
CA THR A 153 6.19 -16.56 1.12
C THR A 153 5.31 -17.39 0.19
N GLU A 154 4.45 -18.26 0.74
CA GLU A 154 3.52 -19.05 -0.08
C GLU A 154 2.40 -18.20 -0.67
N SER A 155 2.09 -17.06 -0.05
CA SER A 155 1.01 -16.15 -0.45
C SER A 155 1.47 -15.09 -1.44
N GLN A 156 2.78 -14.87 -1.61
CA GLN A 156 3.33 -13.82 -2.48
C GLN A 156 2.93 -13.99 -3.94
N SER A 157 2.96 -15.23 -4.44
CA SER A 157 2.66 -15.53 -5.85
C SER A 157 1.24 -15.13 -6.27
N ILE A 158 0.29 -15.10 -5.33
CA ILE A 158 -1.13 -14.74 -5.56
C ILE A 158 -1.26 -13.31 -6.08
N PHE A 159 -0.35 -12.41 -5.68
CA PHE A 159 -0.38 -10.98 -6.01
C PHE A 159 0.59 -10.62 -7.14
N ALA A 160 1.02 -11.58 -7.95
CA ALA A 160 1.90 -11.31 -9.08
C ALA A 160 1.22 -10.43 -10.15
N PHE A 161 2.05 -9.64 -10.83
CA PHE A 161 1.69 -8.87 -12.02
C PHE A 161 2.84 -8.86 -13.03
N GLU A 162 2.49 -8.68 -14.30
CA GLU A 162 3.44 -8.57 -15.41
C GLU A 162 3.98 -7.14 -15.50
N TRP A 163 5.30 -7.00 -15.52
CA TRP A 163 6.00 -5.73 -15.79
C TRP A 163 6.98 -5.91 -16.95
N GLU A 164 7.04 -4.90 -17.81
CA GLU A 164 7.95 -4.83 -18.95
C GLU A 164 8.65 -3.47 -18.86
N SER A 165 9.96 -3.47 -18.59
CA SER A 165 10.70 -2.22 -18.41
C SER A 165 10.81 -1.49 -19.76
N PRO A 166 10.49 -0.19 -19.82
CA PRO A 166 10.71 0.61 -21.02
C PRO A 166 12.20 0.69 -21.42
N ALA A 167 13.14 0.43 -20.50
CA ALA A 167 14.57 0.52 -20.79
C ALA A 167 15.12 -0.76 -21.46
N THR A 168 14.65 -1.93 -21.03
CA THR A 168 15.20 -3.22 -21.46
C THR A 168 14.34 -3.96 -22.48
N GLY A 169 13.06 -3.60 -22.62
CA GLY A 169 12.10 -4.34 -23.46
C GLY A 169 11.75 -5.65 -22.79
#